data_AF-A0A8T5S3S1-F1
#
_entry.id   AF-A0A8T5S3S1-F1
#
_cell.length_a   1.000
_cell.length_b   1.000
_cell.length_c   1.000
_cell.angle_alpha   90.00
_cell.angle_beta   90.00
_cell.angle_gamma   90.00
#
_symmetry.space_group_name_H-M   'P 1'
#
loop_
_entity.id
_entity.type
_entity.pdbx_description
1 polymer ?
#
loop_
_entity_poly.entity_id
_entity_poly.type
_entity_poly.pdbx_seq_one_letter_code
_entity_poly.pdbx_strand_id
1 'polypeptide(L)'
;MTDIETESTESPPLFNYLKQEIPLEDLKDYASPRRIQSIDFVKGFAIIFIMLAHTASGWLNSESRYLYGILFTLLDILGPSLFVFLSALSVIFSIKRKEGILPQKIIRNRIFTRGIVMIVIGMLTNIVVLEGEEVKVAIWGWNIITFLGFSQIFSFYILKLKKTNRIILGLVIIILSPLIRAILYEGKEAGNILLTIVHYFITSPTPHLTFFPYISYIFISTIFGEYIYDAMNKGTKDAYIGLFRIFLVWGIFFVAIGIFFYFPNGLSLTNWQPGWALQTADSMVGGLSEYPHLRLLDTANNQDFFTIPGVPLFLIRCTSANMFYNQGCALIIIAVFFYFIDIKNKSNSFINMLIYYGKVSLSLFLLHFLFIPIFFSQFNITFFLIVGIAYLGFMGIFMYIWNEFGRGVGSPEWLMVQMGRIGQKSGEAVVKTTKIVYNKIKKERVKKMEDFMKKLSKDDEK
;
A
#
# COMPACT_ATOMS: atom_id res chain seq x y z
N MET A 1 -44.17 -29.69 -16.59
CA MET A 1 -43.25 -29.21 -17.63
C MET A 1 -42.30 -28.25 -16.95
N THR A 2 -41.15 -28.77 -16.57
CA THR A 2 -40.06 -28.06 -15.90
C THR A 2 -38.99 -27.82 -16.94
N ASP A 3 -38.76 -26.56 -17.28
CA ASP A 3 -37.70 -26.16 -18.19
C ASP A 3 -36.35 -26.41 -17.53
N ILE A 4 -35.62 -27.38 -18.09
CA ILE A 4 -34.22 -27.65 -17.77
C ILE A 4 -33.41 -26.70 -18.64
N GLU A 5 -32.92 -25.60 -18.05
CA GLU A 5 -31.85 -24.81 -18.66
C GLU A 5 -30.60 -25.70 -18.80
N THR A 6 -30.31 -26.10 -20.03
CA THR A 6 -29.04 -26.68 -20.41
C THR A 6 -27.95 -25.61 -20.28
N GLU A 7 -27.12 -25.68 -19.23
CA GLU A 7 -25.84 -24.97 -19.16
C GLU A 7 -24.99 -25.39 -20.37
N SER A 8 -24.80 -24.48 -21.31
CA SER A 8 -23.90 -24.66 -22.44
C SER A 8 -22.45 -24.70 -21.94
N THR A 9 -21.85 -25.88 -21.98
CA THR A 9 -20.42 -26.12 -21.71
C THR A 9 -19.52 -25.63 -22.85
N GLU A 10 -19.84 -24.51 -23.49
CA GLU A 10 -18.96 -23.89 -24.48
C GLU A 10 -18.01 -22.94 -23.76
N SER A 11 -16.76 -23.39 -23.58
CA SER A 11 -15.65 -22.50 -23.24
C SER A 11 -15.71 -21.26 -24.16
N PRO A 12 -15.76 -20.03 -23.61
CA PRO A 12 -16.04 -18.84 -24.40
C PRO A 12 -15.03 -18.70 -25.54
N PRO A 13 -15.47 -18.23 -26.72
CA PRO A 13 -14.62 -18.14 -27.90
C PRO A 13 -13.37 -17.30 -27.60
N LEU A 14 -12.21 -17.73 -28.12
CA LEU A 14 -10.90 -17.07 -27.97
C LEU A 14 -10.94 -15.55 -28.27
N PHE A 15 -11.94 -15.13 -29.05
CA PHE A 15 -12.28 -13.74 -29.35
C PHE A 15 -12.60 -12.92 -28.08
N ASN A 16 -13.30 -13.47 -27.08
CA ASN A 16 -13.61 -12.79 -25.82
C ASN A 16 -12.38 -12.56 -24.94
N TYR A 17 -11.36 -13.43 -25.03
CA TYR A 17 -10.10 -13.25 -24.30
C TYR A 17 -9.20 -12.18 -24.91
N LEU A 18 -9.25 -12.01 -26.24
CA LEU A 18 -8.43 -11.04 -26.97
C LEU A 18 -9.09 -9.66 -27.04
N LYS A 19 -10.43 -9.62 -27.07
CA LYS A 19 -11.27 -8.42 -27.10
C LYS A 19 -11.61 -7.88 -25.70
N GLN A 20 -10.77 -8.13 -24.68
CA GLN A 20 -10.87 -7.41 -23.41
C GLN A 20 -10.56 -5.91 -23.62
N GLU A 21 -11.45 -5.17 -24.29
CA GLU A 21 -11.88 -3.89 -23.75
C GLU A 21 -12.10 -4.16 -22.28
N ILE A 22 -11.31 -3.50 -21.44
CA ILE A 22 -11.39 -3.71 -20.00
C ILE A 22 -12.87 -3.52 -19.67
N PRO A 23 -13.59 -4.56 -19.19
CA PRO A 23 -14.99 -4.39 -18.84
C PRO A 23 -15.06 -3.12 -18.02
N LEU A 24 -15.98 -2.21 -18.33
CA LEU A 24 -16.11 -1.00 -17.53
C LEU A 24 -16.28 -1.39 -16.04
N GLU A 25 -16.84 -2.56 -15.75
CA GLU A 25 -16.87 -3.14 -14.39
C GLU A 25 -15.49 -3.50 -13.81
N ASP A 26 -14.53 -3.99 -14.61
CA ASP A 26 -13.14 -4.23 -14.20
C ASP A 26 -12.29 -2.94 -14.12
N LEU A 27 -12.71 -1.88 -14.83
CA LEU A 27 -12.18 -0.51 -14.68
C LEU A 27 -12.71 0.18 -13.42
N LYS A 28 -13.94 -0.16 -13.03
CA LYS A 28 -14.54 0.22 -11.76
C LYS A 28 -14.05 -0.73 -10.67
N ASP A 29 -12.76 -0.67 -10.34
CA ASP A 29 -12.16 -1.43 -9.23
C ASP A 29 -12.89 -1.14 -7.88
N TYR A 30 -13.68 -0.05 -7.81
CA TYR A 30 -14.57 0.33 -6.70
C TYR A 30 -15.89 -0.47 -6.61
N ALA A 31 -16.28 -1.18 -7.68
CA ALA A 31 -17.54 -1.92 -7.82
C ALA A 31 -17.35 -3.44 -7.88
N SER A 32 -16.18 -3.96 -7.53
CA SER A 32 -15.97 -5.41 -7.45
C SER A 32 -16.91 -6.03 -6.40
N PRO A 33 -17.77 -7.00 -6.75
CA PRO A 33 -18.76 -7.61 -5.84
C PRO A 33 -18.17 -8.39 -4.65
N ARG A 34 -16.83 -8.57 -4.61
CA ARG A 34 -16.11 -9.31 -3.57
C ARG A 34 -15.05 -8.42 -2.91
N ARG A 35 -15.44 -7.26 -2.38
CA ARG A 35 -14.58 -6.44 -1.50
C ARG A 35 -14.97 -6.67 -0.05
N ILE A 36 -13.98 -6.77 0.83
CA ILE A 36 -14.20 -6.82 2.28
C ILE A 36 -14.42 -5.40 2.77
N GLN A 37 -15.56 -5.17 3.41
CA GLN A 37 -15.99 -3.83 3.79
C GLN A 37 -15.10 -3.27 4.91
N SER A 38 -14.64 -4.09 5.85
CA SER A 38 -13.71 -3.61 6.89
C SER A 38 -12.38 -3.13 6.34
N ILE A 39 -11.85 -3.71 5.26
CA ILE A 39 -10.58 -3.24 4.67
C ILE A 39 -10.74 -1.83 4.10
N ASP A 40 -11.83 -1.60 3.37
CA ASP A 40 -12.14 -0.27 2.86
C ASP A 40 -12.42 0.70 4.02
N PHE A 41 -13.16 0.28 5.06
CA PHE A 41 -13.37 1.08 6.27
C PHE A 41 -12.04 1.48 6.95
N VAL A 42 -11.13 0.53 7.18
CA VAL A 42 -9.86 0.79 7.89
C VAL A 42 -8.97 1.70 7.04
N LYS A 43 -9.00 1.58 5.71
CA LYS A 43 -8.32 2.53 4.81
C LYS A 43 -8.91 3.93 4.90
N GLY A 44 -10.25 4.04 4.95
CA GLY A 44 -10.96 5.30 5.12
C GLY A 44 -10.61 5.98 6.44
N PHE A 45 -10.54 5.18 7.50
CA PHE A 45 -10.06 5.61 8.81
C PHE A 45 -8.61 6.12 8.73
N ALA A 46 -7.71 5.36 8.11
CA ALA A 46 -6.30 5.74 7.98
C ALA A 46 -6.09 7.02 7.17
N ILE A 47 -6.81 7.21 6.05
CA ILE A 47 -6.67 8.42 5.23
C ILE A 47 -7.15 9.67 5.97
N ILE A 48 -8.16 9.56 6.85
CA ILE A 48 -8.59 10.67 7.71
C ILE A 48 -7.47 11.07 8.66
N PHE A 49 -6.82 10.11 9.33
CA PHE A 49 -5.71 10.41 10.22
C PHE A 49 -4.51 11.03 9.49
N ILE A 50 -4.23 10.58 8.27
CA ILE A 50 -3.20 11.20 7.42
C ILE A 50 -3.55 12.65 7.10
N MET A 51 -4.78 12.93 6.66
CA MET A 51 -5.22 14.30 6.37
C MET A 51 -5.16 15.18 7.62
N LEU A 52 -5.61 14.69 8.78
CA LEU A 52 -5.53 15.42 10.04
C LEU A 52 -4.08 15.69 10.46
N ALA A 53 -3.16 14.74 10.29
CA ALA A 53 -1.75 14.95 10.61
C ALA A 53 -1.10 16.00 9.70
N HIS A 54 -1.40 15.96 8.39
CA HIS A 54 -0.89 16.95 7.44
C HIS A 54 -1.49 18.34 7.63
N THR A 55 -2.82 18.45 7.87
CA THR A 55 -3.43 19.75 8.22
C THR A 55 -2.91 20.25 9.56
N ALA A 56 -2.74 19.39 10.58
CA ALA A 56 -2.19 19.80 11.87
C ALA A 56 -0.77 20.36 11.71
N SER A 57 0.07 19.68 10.92
CA SER A 57 1.43 20.15 10.62
C SER A 57 1.44 21.51 9.91
N GLY A 58 0.49 21.76 9.00
CA GLY A 58 0.45 22.98 8.21
C GLY A 58 -0.29 24.14 8.90
N TRP A 59 -1.39 23.86 9.60
CA TRP A 59 -2.36 24.86 10.03
C TRP A 59 -2.25 25.26 11.49
N LEU A 60 -1.69 24.42 12.36
CA LEU A 60 -1.50 24.78 13.76
C LEU A 60 -0.47 25.91 13.91
N ASN A 61 -0.83 26.90 14.73
CA ASN A 61 0.08 27.96 15.15
C ASN A 61 1.24 27.39 16.00
N SER A 62 2.28 28.18 16.21
CA SER A 62 3.47 27.77 16.96
C SER A 62 3.15 27.32 18.38
N GLU A 63 2.25 28.04 19.07
CA GLU A 63 1.84 27.75 20.45
C GLU A 63 1.15 26.39 20.62
N SER A 64 0.38 25.95 19.61
CA SER A 64 -0.36 24.67 19.66
C SER A 64 0.41 23.52 19.02
N ARG A 65 1.58 23.77 18.41
CA ARG A 65 2.31 22.77 17.63
C ARG A 65 2.87 21.63 18.48
N TYR A 66 3.09 21.83 19.78
CA TYR A 66 3.54 20.76 20.68
C TYR A 66 2.56 19.58 20.74
N LEU A 67 1.24 19.84 20.66
CA LEU A 67 0.21 18.80 20.63
C LEU A 67 0.33 17.95 19.37
N TYR A 68 0.68 18.55 18.23
CA TYR A 68 0.98 17.80 17.02
C TYR A 68 2.18 16.86 17.23
N GLY A 69 3.26 17.34 17.86
CA GLY A 69 4.41 16.49 18.22
C GLY A 69 4.03 15.27 19.08
N ILE A 70 3.25 15.49 20.13
CA ILE A 70 2.79 14.43 21.04
C ILE A 70 1.86 13.46 20.32
N LEU A 71 0.78 13.97 19.73
CA LEU A 71 -0.27 13.14 19.13
C LEU A 71 0.26 12.37 17.92
N PHE A 72 1.08 12.99 17.08
CA PHE A 72 1.58 12.32 15.88
C PHE A 72 2.56 11.21 16.22
N THR A 73 3.38 11.38 17.27
CA THR A 73 4.27 10.31 17.78
C THR A 73 3.46 9.11 18.28
N LEU A 74 2.35 9.34 18.97
CA LEU A 74 1.52 8.26 19.54
C LEU A 74 0.59 7.61 18.52
N LEU A 75 0.05 8.38 17.58
CA LEU A 75 -1.02 7.98 16.67
C LEU A 75 -0.53 7.62 15.26
N ASP A 76 0.79 7.57 15.03
CA ASP A 76 1.36 7.21 13.72
C ASP A 76 0.84 5.86 13.20
N ILE A 77 0.56 4.94 14.12
CA ILE A 77 0.00 3.62 13.83
C ILE A 77 -1.35 3.66 13.12
N LEU A 78 -2.11 4.76 13.24
CA LEU A 78 -3.43 4.91 12.65
C LEU A 78 -3.38 5.51 11.25
N GLY A 79 -2.29 6.18 10.88
CA GLY A 79 -2.17 6.92 9.63
C GLY A 79 -1.29 6.20 8.59
N PRO A 80 -0.09 6.71 8.26
CA PRO A 80 0.74 6.20 7.16
C PRO A 80 1.06 4.71 7.27
N SER A 81 1.44 4.23 8.46
CA SER A 81 1.84 2.83 8.66
C SER A 81 0.71 1.85 8.36
N LEU A 82 -0.50 2.13 8.85
CA LEU A 82 -1.70 1.36 8.55
C LEU A 82 -2.09 1.43 7.07
N PHE A 83 -2.02 2.63 6.48
CA PHE A 83 -2.35 2.85 5.07
C PHE A 83 -1.42 2.08 4.12
N VAL A 84 -0.12 2.07 4.40
CA VAL A 84 0.88 1.32 3.61
C VAL A 84 0.60 -0.18 3.70
N PHE A 85 0.35 -0.70 4.91
CA PHE A 85 0.05 -2.12 5.12
C PHE A 85 -1.20 -2.56 4.33
N LEU A 86 -2.29 -1.81 4.42
CA LEU A 86 -3.55 -2.09 3.71
C LEU A 86 -3.43 -1.97 2.19
N SER A 87 -2.59 -1.05 1.72
CA SER A 87 -2.35 -0.88 0.30
C SER A 87 -1.59 -2.07 -0.27
N ALA A 88 -0.60 -2.62 0.45
CA ALA A 88 0.08 -3.85 0.05
C ALA A 88 -0.91 -5.02 -0.04
N LEU A 89 -1.79 -5.20 0.96
CA LEU A 89 -2.87 -6.22 0.94
C LEU A 89 -3.73 -6.17 -0.34
N SER A 90 -4.03 -4.96 -0.81
CA SER A 90 -4.91 -4.76 -1.97
C SER A 90 -4.30 -5.27 -3.28
N VAL A 91 -2.97 -5.22 -3.39
CA VAL A 91 -2.24 -5.71 -4.57
C VAL A 91 -2.38 -7.23 -4.68
N ILE A 92 -2.31 -7.93 -3.54
CA ILE A 92 -2.44 -9.40 -3.50
C ILE A 92 -3.81 -9.83 -4.02
N PHE A 93 -4.90 -9.16 -3.64
CA PHE A 93 -6.23 -9.46 -4.17
C PHE A 93 -6.30 -9.27 -5.69
N SER A 94 -5.71 -8.19 -6.21
CA SER A 94 -5.66 -7.95 -7.66
C SER A 94 -4.88 -9.06 -8.38
N ILE A 95 -3.77 -9.54 -7.81
CA ILE A 95 -2.95 -10.62 -8.40
C ILE A 95 -3.72 -11.95 -8.36
N LYS A 96 -4.11 -12.39 -7.16
CA LYS A 96 -4.72 -13.70 -6.93
C LYS A 96 -6.03 -13.90 -7.69
N ARG A 97 -6.84 -12.84 -7.83
CA ARG A 97 -8.07 -12.90 -8.62
C ARG A 97 -7.82 -13.12 -10.11
N LYS A 98 -6.70 -12.63 -10.63
CA LYS A 98 -6.34 -12.73 -12.06
C LYS A 98 -5.52 -13.98 -12.37
N GLU A 99 -4.91 -14.58 -11.35
CA GLU A 99 -4.15 -15.81 -11.45
C GLU A 99 -5.04 -16.96 -11.94
N GLY A 100 -4.57 -17.75 -12.91
CA GLY A 100 -5.34 -18.81 -13.56
C GLY A 100 -6.31 -18.33 -14.65
N ILE A 101 -6.75 -17.06 -14.62
CA ILE A 101 -7.67 -16.47 -15.62
C ILE A 101 -6.89 -15.77 -16.74
N LEU A 102 -5.87 -14.98 -16.38
CA LEU A 102 -5.09 -14.19 -17.31
C LEU A 102 -3.65 -14.71 -17.42
N PRO A 103 -3.00 -14.58 -18.60
CA PRO A 103 -1.58 -14.85 -18.74
C PRO A 103 -0.74 -14.01 -17.76
N GLN A 104 0.22 -14.66 -17.09
CA GLN A 104 1.11 -14.03 -16.10
C GLN A 104 1.82 -12.76 -16.63
N LYS A 105 2.16 -12.73 -17.92
CA LYS A 105 2.75 -11.54 -18.56
C LYS A 105 1.82 -10.33 -18.54
N ILE A 106 0.51 -10.54 -18.73
CA ILE A 106 -0.49 -9.46 -18.72
C ILE A 106 -0.69 -8.94 -17.30
N ILE A 107 -0.81 -9.85 -16.32
CA ILE A 107 -0.91 -9.49 -14.89
C ILE A 107 0.29 -8.64 -14.47
N ARG A 108 1.50 -9.12 -14.77
CA ARG A 108 2.75 -8.41 -14.50
C ARG A 108 2.74 -7.01 -15.10
N ASN A 109 2.47 -6.89 -16.39
CA ASN A 109 2.52 -5.60 -17.08
C ASN A 109 1.51 -4.60 -16.48
N ARG A 110 0.27 -5.05 -16.15
CA ARG A 110 -0.73 -4.18 -15.51
C ARG A 110 -0.25 -3.66 -14.15
N ILE A 111 0.32 -4.52 -13.32
CA ILE A 111 0.85 -4.14 -12.00
C ILE A 111 2.05 -3.22 -12.13
N PHE A 112 2.95 -3.52 -13.07
CA PHE A 112 4.12 -2.69 -13.36
C PHE A 112 3.72 -1.30 -13.83
N THR A 113 2.80 -1.19 -14.79
CA THR A 113 2.34 0.12 -15.27
C THR A 113 1.71 0.92 -14.14
N ARG A 114 0.84 0.30 -13.32
CA ARG A 114 0.24 0.95 -12.16
C ARG A 114 1.30 1.43 -11.16
N GLY A 115 2.28 0.57 -10.86
CA GLY A 115 3.37 0.88 -9.94
C GLY A 115 4.27 2.00 -10.44
N ILE A 116 4.64 1.99 -11.72
CA ILE A 116 5.46 3.02 -12.36
C ILE A 116 4.73 4.37 -12.36
N VAL A 117 3.44 4.39 -12.71
CA VAL A 117 2.64 5.63 -12.66
C VAL A 117 2.62 6.22 -11.26
N MET A 118 2.44 5.38 -10.23
CA MET A 118 2.52 5.81 -8.83
C MET A 118 3.90 6.35 -8.45
N ILE A 119 4.97 5.67 -8.86
CA ILE A 119 6.35 6.12 -8.63
C ILE A 119 6.57 7.49 -9.27
N VAL A 120 6.16 7.67 -10.53
CA VAL A 120 6.29 8.95 -11.24
C VAL A 120 5.50 10.05 -10.53
N ILE A 121 4.23 9.80 -10.17
CA ILE A 121 3.44 10.78 -9.42
C ILE A 121 4.13 11.13 -8.10
N GLY A 122 4.60 10.14 -7.36
CA GLY A 122 5.33 10.34 -6.11
C GLY A 122 6.60 11.18 -6.30
N MET A 123 7.38 10.89 -7.32
CA MET A 123 8.58 11.68 -7.66
C MET A 123 8.24 13.13 -8.03
N LEU A 124 7.16 13.35 -8.79
CA LEU A 124 6.68 14.69 -9.12
C LEU A 124 6.26 15.47 -7.87
N THR A 125 5.64 14.80 -6.89
CA THR A 125 5.29 15.45 -5.60
C THR A 125 6.51 15.84 -4.76
N ASN A 126 7.70 15.28 -5.04
CA ASN A 126 8.94 15.66 -4.37
C ASN A 126 9.75 16.74 -5.10
N ILE A 127 9.29 17.25 -6.25
CA ILE A 127 10.04 18.28 -7.00
C ILE A 127 10.23 19.55 -6.15
N VAL A 128 9.19 19.91 -5.40
CA VAL A 128 9.21 21.07 -4.50
C VAL A 128 9.01 20.56 -3.08
N VAL A 129 10.12 20.25 -2.40
CA VAL A 129 10.11 20.06 -0.96
C VAL A 129 10.70 21.32 -0.33
N LEU A 130 9.89 21.98 0.49
CA LEU A 130 10.34 23.09 1.34
C LEU A 130 10.88 22.47 2.63
N GLU A 131 12.20 22.45 2.79
CA GLU A 131 12.86 22.09 4.05
C GLU A 131 13.42 23.36 4.70
N GLY A 132 12.66 23.94 5.63
CA GLY A 132 13.03 25.24 6.21
C GLY A 132 12.91 26.35 5.16
N GLU A 133 13.99 27.10 4.96
CA GLU A 133 14.07 28.19 3.97
C GLU A 133 14.66 27.76 2.62
N GLU A 134 15.12 26.51 2.50
CA GLU A 134 15.74 26.00 1.27
C GLU A 134 14.76 25.16 0.43
N VAL A 135 14.67 25.49 -0.86
CA VAL A 135 14.01 24.64 -1.85
C VAL A 135 14.98 23.54 -2.24
N LYS A 136 14.73 22.31 -1.78
CA LYS A 136 15.51 21.15 -2.19
C LYS A 136 14.76 20.34 -3.23
N VAL A 137 15.39 20.14 -4.38
CA VAL A 137 14.90 19.25 -5.43
C VAL A 137 15.20 17.82 -5.00
N ALA A 138 14.18 17.16 -4.42
CA ALA A 138 14.29 15.83 -3.84
C ALA A 138 13.56 14.78 -4.69
N ILE A 139 13.73 14.81 -6.03
CA ILE A 139 12.97 13.96 -6.98
C ILE A 139 12.93 12.49 -6.50
N TRP A 140 14.05 11.98 -5.99
CA TRP A 140 14.18 10.61 -5.50
C TRP A 140 13.71 10.38 -4.03
N GLY A 141 12.83 11.20 -3.48
CA GLY A 141 12.32 11.05 -2.10
C GLY A 141 11.40 9.85 -1.86
N TRP A 142 11.62 9.14 -0.76
CA TRP A 142 10.71 8.10 -0.26
C TRP A 142 9.49 8.71 0.45
N ASN A 143 8.52 9.14 -0.36
CA ASN A 143 7.18 9.42 0.13
C ASN A 143 6.27 8.19 0.01
N ILE A 144 5.07 8.29 0.61
CA ILE A 144 4.12 7.19 0.63
C ILE A 144 3.68 6.74 -0.77
N ILE A 145 3.51 7.66 -1.73
CA ILE A 145 3.07 7.33 -3.09
C ILE A 145 4.15 6.54 -3.82
N THR A 146 5.39 7.00 -3.76
CA THR A 146 6.55 6.31 -4.32
C THR A 146 6.65 4.90 -3.71
N PHE A 147 6.56 4.79 -2.39
CA PHE A 147 6.59 3.49 -1.71
C PHE A 147 5.44 2.57 -2.15
N LEU A 148 4.21 3.09 -2.29
CA LEU A 148 3.07 2.32 -2.78
C LEU A 148 3.28 1.79 -4.20
N GLY A 149 3.91 2.59 -5.07
CA GLY A 149 4.26 2.15 -6.42
C GLY A 149 5.29 1.01 -6.43
N PHE A 150 6.33 1.11 -5.61
CA PHE A 150 7.28 0.01 -5.41
C PHE A 150 6.60 -1.22 -4.79
N SER A 151 5.76 -1.03 -3.78
CA SER A 151 5.02 -2.10 -3.11
C SER A 151 4.20 -2.94 -4.08
N GLN A 152 3.59 -2.32 -5.08
CA GLN A 152 2.89 -3.02 -6.15
C GLN A 152 3.80 -3.96 -6.95
N ILE A 153 4.96 -3.44 -7.38
CA ILE A 153 5.93 -4.19 -8.18
C ILE A 153 6.52 -5.35 -7.37
N PHE A 154 6.96 -5.08 -6.13
CA PHE A 154 7.57 -6.08 -5.26
C PHE A 154 6.57 -7.18 -4.86
N SER A 155 5.32 -6.83 -4.55
CA SER A 155 4.27 -7.80 -4.22
C SER A 155 4.12 -8.89 -5.28
N PHE A 156 4.22 -8.52 -6.56
CA PHE A 156 4.13 -9.49 -7.67
C PHE A 156 5.25 -10.53 -7.65
N TYR A 157 6.48 -10.15 -7.34
CA TYR A 157 7.60 -11.09 -7.26
C TYR A 157 7.62 -11.86 -5.95
N ILE A 158 7.31 -11.20 -4.85
CA ILE A 158 7.27 -11.80 -3.51
C ILE A 158 6.24 -12.93 -3.46
N LEU A 159 5.09 -12.79 -4.10
CA LEU A 159 4.06 -13.85 -4.16
C LEU A 159 4.52 -15.13 -4.88
N LYS A 160 5.61 -15.10 -5.65
CA LYS A 160 6.20 -16.31 -6.26
C LYS A 160 7.03 -17.11 -5.27
N LEU A 161 7.35 -16.54 -4.11
CA LEU A 161 8.10 -17.20 -3.05
C LEU A 161 7.17 -18.02 -2.16
N LYS A 162 7.68 -19.15 -1.66
CA LYS A 162 6.99 -19.95 -0.63
C LYS A 162 6.71 -19.09 0.60
N LYS A 163 5.59 -19.35 1.28
CA LYS A 163 5.15 -18.60 2.47
C LYS A 163 6.24 -18.53 3.55
N THR A 164 6.93 -19.63 3.83
CA THR A 164 8.06 -19.69 4.78
C THR A 164 9.21 -18.76 4.39
N ASN A 165 9.60 -18.72 3.11
CA ASN A 165 10.68 -17.85 2.64
C ASN A 165 10.31 -16.38 2.79
N ARG A 166 9.03 -16.03 2.58
CA ARG A 166 8.53 -14.67 2.79
C ARG A 166 8.61 -14.24 4.26
N ILE A 167 8.25 -15.14 5.19
CA ILE A 167 8.38 -14.90 6.63
C ILE A 167 9.85 -14.65 6.98
N ILE A 168 10.74 -15.57 6.59
CA ILE A 168 12.17 -15.49 6.92
C ILE A 168 12.77 -14.19 6.36
N LEU A 169 12.55 -13.89 5.09
CA LEU A 169 13.07 -12.67 4.47
C LEU A 169 12.49 -11.40 5.12
N GLY A 170 11.18 -11.38 5.40
CA GLY A 170 10.56 -10.26 6.11
C GLY A 170 11.19 -10.00 7.48
N LEU A 171 11.38 -11.06 8.28
CA LEU A 171 12.00 -10.98 9.59
C LEU A 171 13.48 -10.56 9.54
N VAL A 172 14.26 -11.15 8.61
CA VAL A 172 15.66 -10.78 8.39
C VAL A 172 15.78 -9.31 8.03
N ILE A 173 14.91 -8.81 7.14
CA ILE A 173 14.89 -7.39 6.78
C ILE A 173 14.59 -6.52 8.00
N ILE A 174 13.56 -6.85 8.80
CA ILE A 174 13.22 -6.07 10.00
C ILE A 174 14.42 -6.00 10.96
N ILE A 175 15.06 -7.14 11.25
CA ILE A 175 16.15 -7.23 12.23
C ILE A 175 17.43 -6.56 11.72
N LEU A 176 17.79 -6.74 10.45
CA LEU A 176 19.04 -6.20 9.90
C LEU A 176 18.93 -4.75 9.43
N SER A 177 17.73 -4.18 9.30
CA SER A 177 17.57 -2.82 8.76
C SER A 177 18.30 -1.74 9.56
N PRO A 178 18.25 -1.68 10.92
CA PRO A 178 19.02 -0.68 11.67
C PRO A 178 20.53 -0.78 11.39
N LEU A 179 21.06 -1.99 11.33
CA LEU A 179 22.47 -2.24 11.03
C LEU A 179 22.84 -1.76 9.61
N ILE A 180 22.06 -2.16 8.60
CA ILE A 180 22.28 -1.76 7.21
C ILE A 180 22.28 -0.24 7.10
N ARG A 181 21.29 0.42 7.71
CA ARG A 181 21.18 1.88 7.67
C ARG A 181 22.36 2.57 8.36
N ALA A 182 22.80 2.05 9.51
CA ALA A 182 23.97 2.58 10.20
C ALA A 182 25.25 2.44 9.35
N ILE A 183 25.46 1.29 8.69
CA ILE A 183 26.59 1.09 7.76
C ILE A 183 26.55 2.09 6.61
N LEU A 184 25.36 2.30 6.01
CA LEU A 184 25.20 3.22 4.89
C LEU A 184 25.43 4.67 5.31
N TYR A 185 24.95 5.07 6.49
CA TYR A 185 25.13 6.42 7.02
C TYR A 185 26.60 6.71 7.34
N GLU A 186 27.25 5.86 8.14
CA GLU A 186 28.66 6.04 8.53
C GLU A 186 29.59 5.97 7.31
N GLY A 187 29.30 5.07 6.36
CA GLY A 187 30.03 4.99 5.10
C GLY A 187 29.91 6.27 4.27
N LYS A 188 28.72 6.86 4.21
CA LYS A 188 28.47 8.15 3.55
C LYS A 188 29.27 9.26 4.23
N GLU A 189 29.21 9.37 5.56
CA GLU A 189 29.95 10.40 6.31
C GLU A 189 31.47 10.24 6.18
N ALA A 190 31.96 9.00 6.05
CA ALA A 190 33.36 8.71 5.77
C ALA A 190 33.78 9.00 4.30
N GLY A 191 32.89 9.51 3.46
CA GLY A 191 33.18 9.86 2.07
C GLY A 191 33.19 8.68 1.08
N ASN A 192 32.66 7.51 1.45
CA ASN A 192 32.60 6.36 0.55
C ASN A 192 31.50 6.55 -0.51
N ILE A 193 31.90 6.81 -1.76
CA ILE A 193 30.99 7.09 -2.87
C ILE A 193 29.95 5.97 -3.10
N LEU A 194 30.36 4.70 -3.02
CA LEU A 194 29.45 3.58 -3.23
C LEU A 194 28.38 3.54 -2.14
N LEU A 195 28.77 3.69 -0.87
CA LEU A 195 27.84 3.69 0.25
C LEU A 195 26.94 4.93 0.23
N THR A 196 27.44 6.10 -0.20
CA THR A 196 26.65 7.31 -0.44
C THR A 196 25.58 7.09 -1.50
N ILE A 197 25.92 6.46 -2.64
CA ILE A 197 24.95 6.16 -3.70
C ILE A 197 23.90 5.18 -3.18
N VAL A 198 24.31 4.11 -2.50
CA VAL A 198 23.38 3.12 -1.95
C VAL A 198 22.49 3.73 -0.86
N HIS A 199 23.04 4.58 0.01
CA HIS A 199 22.30 5.36 1.01
C HIS A 199 21.24 6.25 0.37
N TYR A 200 21.59 6.94 -0.72
CA TYR A 200 20.67 7.77 -1.50
C TYR A 200 19.48 6.98 -2.04
N PHE A 201 19.68 5.75 -2.51
CA PHE A 201 18.58 4.94 -3.02
C PHE A 201 17.73 4.29 -1.93
N ILE A 202 18.33 3.92 -0.80
CA ILE A 202 17.66 3.15 0.26
C ILE A 202 16.95 4.04 1.29
N THR A 203 17.55 5.17 1.64
CA THR A 203 17.17 5.98 2.80
C THR A 203 16.91 7.44 2.47
N SER A 204 17.81 8.07 1.75
CA SER A 204 17.76 9.51 1.40
C SER A 204 16.91 9.74 0.14
N PRO A 205 16.58 10.99 -0.25
CA PRO A 205 16.69 12.26 0.46
C PRO A 205 15.64 12.49 1.54
N THR A 206 14.53 11.73 1.58
CA THR A 206 13.45 11.92 2.56
C THR A 206 13.20 10.63 3.37
N PRO A 207 13.77 10.50 4.58
CA PRO A 207 13.76 9.24 5.33
C PRO A 207 12.45 8.96 6.11
N HIS A 208 11.30 9.36 5.58
CA HIS A 208 10.02 9.19 6.26
C HIS A 208 9.40 7.79 6.11
N LEU A 209 9.58 7.18 4.94
CA LEU A 209 9.08 5.84 4.57
C LEU A 209 10.12 5.11 3.70
N THR A 210 11.34 5.04 4.20
CA THR A 210 12.51 4.47 3.50
C THR A 210 12.28 3.06 3.03
N PHE A 211 12.97 2.66 1.97
CA PHE A 211 12.83 1.31 1.40
C PHE A 211 13.11 0.23 2.44
N PHE A 212 14.21 0.37 3.18
CA PHE A 212 14.50 -0.41 4.39
C PHE A 212 14.13 0.43 5.63
N PRO A 213 13.30 -0.08 6.56
CA PRO A 213 12.77 -1.44 6.65
C PRO A 213 11.42 -1.70 5.96
N TYR A 214 10.74 -0.70 5.38
CA TYR A 214 9.32 -0.83 5.00
C TYR A 214 9.05 -1.92 3.96
N ILE A 215 10.02 -2.33 3.14
CA ILE A 215 9.86 -3.48 2.24
C ILE A 215 9.41 -4.75 2.98
N SER A 216 9.77 -4.89 4.27
CA SER A 216 9.29 -5.99 5.13
C SER A 216 7.76 -6.04 5.26
N TYR A 217 7.07 -4.89 5.25
CA TYR A 217 5.61 -4.84 5.29
C TYR A 217 5.03 -5.57 4.08
N ILE A 218 5.69 -5.50 2.93
CA ILE A 218 5.23 -6.17 1.70
C ILE A 218 5.35 -7.69 1.88
N PHE A 219 6.47 -8.17 2.40
CA PHE A 219 6.67 -9.59 2.69
C PHE A 219 5.60 -10.12 3.64
N ILE A 220 5.39 -9.45 4.77
CA ILE A 220 4.47 -9.92 5.80
C ILE A 220 3.01 -9.74 5.37
N SER A 221 2.65 -8.60 4.78
CA SER A 221 1.28 -8.37 4.28
C SER A 221 0.88 -9.39 3.21
N THR A 222 1.79 -9.89 2.37
CA THR A 222 1.44 -10.95 1.40
C THR A 222 0.99 -12.26 2.03
N ILE A 223 1.41 -12.54 3.26
CA ILE A 223 0.99 -13.73 4.00
C ILE A 223 -0.44 -13.55 4.49
N PHE A 224 -0.72 -12.41 5.12
CA PHE A 224 -2.04 -12.08 5.64
C PHE A 224 -3.05 -11.85 4.50
N GLY A 225 -2.64 -11.26 3.39
CA GLY A 225 -3.47 -11.08 2.20
C GLY A 225 -3.91 -12.41 1.58
N GLU A 226 -3.06 -13.44 1.60
CA GLU A 226 -3.47 -14.79 1.19
C GLU A 226 -4.50 -15.39 2.14
N TYR A 227 -4.31 -15.26 3.46
CA TYR A 227 -5.31 -15.74 4.43
C TYR A 227 -6.67 -15.06 4.24
N ILE A 228 -6.67 -13.75 3.95
CA ILE A 228 -7.91 -13.04 3.64
C ILE A 228 -8.53 -13.58 2.36
N TYR A 229 -7.73 -13.73 1.29
CA TYR A 229 -8.22 -14.21 0.00
C TYR A 229 -8.83 -15.62 0.10
N ASP A 230 -8.19 -16.53 0.84
CA ASP A 230 -8.68 -17.88 1.08
C ASP A 230 -9.99 -17.86 1.87
N ALA A 231 -10.10 -16.99 2.88
CA ALA A 231 -11.32 -16.83 3.64
C ALA A 231 -12.48 -16.28 2.78
N MET A 232 -12.20 -15.30 1.91
CA MET A 232 -13.18 -14.76 0.95
C MET A 232 -13.66 -15.80 -0.05
N ASN A 233 -12.76 -16.64 -0.56
CA ASN A 233 -13.13 -17.70 -1.50
C ASN A 233 -14.00 -18.77 -0.85
N LYS A 234 -13.77 -19.07 0.44
CA LYS A 234 -14.65 -19.96 1.22
C LYS A 234 -16.00 -19.32 1.50
N GLY A 235 -16.03 -18.03 1.82
CA GLY A 235 -17.25 -17.27 2.08
C GLY A 235 -18.05 -17.74 3.31
N THR A 236 -17.52 -18.66 4.12
CA THR A 236 -18.20 -19.17 5.30
C THR A 236 -17.90 -18.33 6.53
N LYS A 237 -18.89 -18.23 7.44
CA LYS A 237 -18.72 -17.54 8.72
C LYS A 237 -17.56 -18.12 9.54
N ASP A 238 -17.36 -19.43 9.51
CA ASP A 238 -16.27 -20.10 10.22
C ASP A 238 -14.90 -19.72 9.65
N ALA A 239 -14.78 -19.59 8.33
CA ALA A 239 -13.55 -19.11 7.69
C ALA A 239 -13.22 -17.67 8.14
N TYR A 240 -14.25 -16.81 8.24
CA TYR A 240 -14.09 -15.44 8.73
C TYR A 240 -13.73 -15.38 10.22
N ILE A 241 -14.33 -16.22 11.06
CA ILE A 241 -13.95 -16.34 12.48
C ILE A 241 -12.51 -16.84 12.62
N GLY A 242 -12.10 -17.81 11.80
CA GLY A 242 -10.72 -18.29 11.74
C GLY A 242 -9.74 -17.17 11.38
N LEU A 243 -10.05 -16.39 10.34
CA LEU A 243 -9.25 -15.25 9.92
C LEU A 243 -9.13 -14.18 11.03
N PHE A 244 -10.24 -13.84 11.67
CA PHE A 244 -10.27 -12.92 12.81
C PHE A 244 -9.32 -13.37 13.92
N ARG A 245 -9.36 -14.65 14.31
CA ARG A 245 -8.48 -15.21 15.34
C ARG A 245 -7.01 -15.15 14.93
N ILE A 246 -6.69 -15.49 13.68
CA ILE A 246 -5.33 -15.41 13.14
C ILE A 246 -4.81 -13.97 13.27
N PHE A 247 -5.60 -12.99 12.85
CA PHE A 247 -5.19 -11.59 12.86
C PHE A 247 -5.01 -11.07 14.29
N LEU A 248 -5.93 -11.40 15.19
CA LEU A 248 -5.86 -10.98 16.59
C LEU A 248 -4.64 -11.58 17.29
N VAL A 249 -4.40 -12.88 17.17
CA VAL A 249 -3.29 -13.59 17.83
C VAL A 249 -1.95 -13.08 17.33
N TRP A 250 -1.75 -13.04 16.00
CA TRP A 250 -0.50 -12.53 15.43
C TRP A 250 -0.31 -11.03 15.67
N GLY A 251 -1.41 -10.27 15.70
CA GLY A 251 -1.40 -8.86 16.04
C GLY A 251 -0.86 -8.61 17.45
N ILE A 252 -1.42 -9.29 18.45
CA ILE A 252 -0.96 -9.21 19.85
C ILE A 252 0.50 -9.66 19.97
N PHE A 253 0.86 -10.76 19.30
CA PHE A 253 2.22 -11.29 19.33
C PHE A 253 3.25 -10.28 18.76
N PHE A 254 2.96 -9.65 17.64
CA PHE A 254 3.85 -8.64 17.05
C PHE A 254 3.92 -7.35 17.87
N VAL A 255 2.82 -6.90 18.48
CA VAL A 255 2.85 -5.77 19.42
C VAL A 255 3.76 -6.09 20.62
N ALA A 256 3.61 -7.29 21.20
CA ALA A 256 4.43 -7.71 22.32
C ALA A 256 5.92 -7.76 21.96
N ILE A 257 6.27 -8.29 20.79
CA ILE A 257 7.65 -8.26 20.27
C ILE A 257 8.13 -6.82 20.10
N GLY A 258 7.35 -5.96 19.45
CA GLY A 258 7.72 -4.59 19.18
C GLY A 258 8.01 -3.78 20.44
N ILE A 259 7.25 -4.02 21.53
CA ILE A 259 7.41 -3.32 22.80
C ILE A 259 8.51 -3.93 23.67
N PHE A 260 8.48 -5.26 23.88
CA PHE A 260 9.27 -5.90 24.94
C PHE A 260 10.55 -6.58 24.48
N PHE A 261 10.69 -6.87 23.17
CA PHE A 261 11.89 -7.53 22.67
C PHE A 261 13.06 -6.55 22.53
N TYR A 262 14.28 -7.09 22.52
CA TYR A 262 15.51 -6.32 22.37
C TYR A 262 15.93 -6.27 20.90
N PHE A 263 16.31 -5.09 20.43
CA PHE A 263 16.72 -4.85 19.06
C PHE A 263 18.10 -4.18 19.00
N PRO A 264 18.89 -4.43 17.93
CA PRO A 264 20.16 -3.76 17.75
C PRO A 264 19.94 -2.25 17.52
N ASN A 265 20.69 -1.41 18.23
CA ASN A 265 20.72 0.03 18.03
C ASN A 265 22.06 0.46 17.42
N GLY A 266 22.08 0.64 16.08
CA GLY A 266 23.26 1.09 15.33
C GLY A 266 24.18 -0.04 14.86
N LEU A 267 25.48 0.27 14.78
CA LEU A 267 26.51 -0.66 14.31
C LEU A 267 26.93 -1.70 15.36
N SER A 268 26.80 -1.36 16.64
CA SER A 268 27.28 -2.22 17.71
C SER A 268 26.32 -3.39 17.92
N LEU A 269 26.76 -4.60 17.55
CA LEU A 269 26.05 -5.84 17.85
C LEU A 269 26.00 -6.15 19.36
N THR A 270 26.62 -5.34 20.22
CA THR A 270 26.52 -5.47 21.68
C THR A 270 25.53 -4.49 22.29
N ASN A 271 25.12 -3.44 21.57
CA ASN A 271 24.15 -2.46 22.07
C ASN A 271 22.73 -2.84 21.65
N TRP A 272 22.11 -3.71 22.45
CA TRP A 272 20.73 -4.13 22.27
C TRP A 272 19.83 -3.41 23.26
N GLN A 273 18.75 -2.82 22.77
CA GLN A 273 17.83 -2.04 23.59
C GLN A 273 16.40 -2.56 23.43
N PRO A 274 15.62 -2.61 24.52
CA PRO A 274 14.23 -3.04 24.43
C PRO A 274 13.41 -2.02 23.62
N GLY A 275 12.32 -2.46 23.00
CA GLY A 275 11.44 -1.57 22.22
C GLY A 275 10.91 -0.36 22.99
N TRP A 276 10.70 -0.49 24.30
CA TRP A 276 10.26 0.62 25.17
C TRP A 276 11.39 1.57 25.61
N ALA A 277 12.65 1.31 25.26
CA ALA A 277 13.76 2.21 25.57
C ALA A 277 13.57 3.57 24.89
N LEU A 278 13.76 4.63 25.67
CA LEU A 278 13.63 6.00 25.21
C LEU A 278 14.86 6.42 24.40
N GLN A 279 14.63 7.02 23.24
CA GLN A 279 15.68 7.52 22.36
C GLN A 279 15.52 9.02 22.11
N THR A 280 16.64 9.65 21.81
CA THR A 280 16.77 11.03 21.32
C THR A 280 17.53 11.03 20.00
N ALA A 281 17.69 12.20 19.37
CA ALA A 281 18.52 12.33 18.18
C ALA A 281 19.97 11.90 18.44
N ASP A 282 20.49 12.15 19.65
CA ASP A 282 21.88 11.85 20.02
C ASP A 282 22.11 10.37 20.32
N SER A 283 21.06 9.62 20.72
CA SER A 283 21.18 8.21 21.06
C SER A 283 21.08 7.27 19.85
N MET A 284 20.79 7.80 18.66
CA MET A 284 20.60 7.01 17.44
C MET A 284 21.63 7.38 16.37
N VAL A 285 22.22 6.36 15.74
CA VAL A 285 23.18 6.56 14.63
C VAL A 285 22.51 7.33 13.49
N GLY A 286 23.08 8.48 13.14
CA GLY A 286 22.58 9.40 12.12
C GLY A 286 21.44 10.33 12.55
N GLY A 287 21.01 10.27 13.82
CA GLY A 287 20.11 11.21 14.46
C GLY A 287 18.91 11.64 13.61
N LEU A 288 18.65 12.94 13.50
CA LEU A 288 17.53 13.49 12.72
C LEU A 288 17.63 13.28 11.22
N SER A 289 18.84 13.05 10.68
CA SER A 289 19.04 12.76 9.25
C SER A 289 18.49 11.39 8.90
N GLU A 290 18.62 10.42 9.79
CA GLU A 290 18.13 9.06 9.58
C GLU A 290 16.71 8.88 10.15
N TYR A 291 16.42 9.50 11.29
CA TYR A 291 15.18 9.30 12.02
C TYR A 291 14.45 10.64 12.18
N PRO A 292 13.92 11.23 11.09
CA PRO A 292 13.29 12.56 11.13
C PRO A 292 12.04 12.59 12.01
N HIS A 293 11.46 11.43 12.35
CA HIS A 293 10.35 11.32 13.30
C HIS A 293 10.73 11.83 14.71
N LEU A 294 12.03 11.80 15.06
CA LEU A 294 12.51 12.35 16.33
C LEU A 294 12.35 13.86 16.45
N ARG A 295 12.19 14.62 15.34
CA ARG A 295 11.86 16.06 15.39
C ARG A 295 10.53 16.35 16.11
N LEU A 296 9.66 15.35 16.21
CA LEU A 296 8.41 15.47 16.96
C LEU A 296 8.65 15.56 18.46
N LEU A 297 9.77 15.03 18.97
CA LEU A 297 10.17 15.18 20.37
C LEU A 297 10.50 16.64 20.67
N ASP A 298 11.33 17.26 19.83
CA ASP A 298 11.68 18.69 19.95
C ASP A 298 10.40 19.54 19.87
N THR A 299 9.52 19.20 18.92
CA THR A 299 8.23 19.87 18.76
C THR A 299 7.36 19.72 20.02
N ALA A 300 7.28 18.53 20.60
CA ALA A 300 6.51 18.25 21.82
C ALA A 300 7.08 18.93 23.07
N ASN A 301 8.39 19.18 23.09
CA ASN A 301 9.11 19.85 24.18
C ASN A 301 9.18 21.38 24.02
N ASN A 302 8.60 21.96 22.98
CA ASN A 302 8.48 23.43 22.81
C ASN A 302 7.48 24.10 23.78
N GLN A 303 7.04 23.39 24.82
CA GLN A 303 6.17 23.92 25.86
C GLN A 303 6.89 23.90 27.22
N ASP A 304 6.44 24.75 28.14
CA ASP A 304 7.17 25.04 29.39
C ASP A 304 6.69 24.23 30.61
N PHE A 305 5.72 23.32 30.47
CA PHE A 305 5.05 22.66 31.59
C PHE A 305 5.54 21.23 31.89
N PHE A 306 6.12 20.50 30.93
CA PHE A 306 6.87 19.27 31.19
C PHE A 306 7.96 19.02 30.15
N THR A 307 8.87 18.07 30.41
CA THR A 307 9.85 17.63 29.40
C THR A 307 9.71 16.15 29.16
N ILE A 308 9.55 15.75 27.90
CA ILE A 308 9.59 14.36 27.46
C ILE A 308 11.07 13.98 27.28
N PRO A 309 11.59 13.01 28.05
CA PRO A 309 13.02 12.67 28.01
C PRO A 309 13.45 11.91 26.75
N GLY A 310 12.51 11.35 26.00
CA GLY A 310 12.78 10.63 24.75
C GLY A 310 11.54 9.96 24.18
N VAL A 311 11.69 9.38 22.98
CA VAL A 311 10.62 8.62 22.32
C VAL A 311 10.92 7.13 22.43
N PRO A 312 9.98 6.28 22.87
CA PRO A 312 10.15 4.83 22.85
C PRO A 312 10.53 4.32 21.45
N LEU A 313 11.52 3.42 21.36
CA LEU A 313 12.02 2.87 20.10
C LEU A 313 10.91 2.30 19.19
N PHE A 314 9.88 1.69 19.77
CA PHE A 314 8.73 1.15 19.03
C PHE A 314 7.82 2.22 18.39
N LEU A 315 7.91 3.48 18.81
CA LEU A 315 7.20 4.62 18.20
C LEU A 315 8.05 5.33 17.14
N ILE A 316 9.36 5.06 17.06
CA ILE A 316 10.24 5.71 16.10
C ILE A 316 10.18 4.97 14.78
N ARG A 317 9.73 5.66 13.72
CA ARG A 317 9.69 5.08 12.37
C ARG A 317 11.04 4.51 11.94
N CYS A 318 10.96 3.48 11.08
CA CYS A 318 12.12 2.82 10.48
C CYS A 318 13.03 2.05 11.46
N THR A 319 12.62 1.85 12.72
CA THR A 319 13.28 0.93 13.66
C THR A 319 12.67 -0.47 13.59
N SER A 320 13.42 -1.50 14.00
CA SER A 320 12.90 -2.87 14.04
C SER A 320 11.70 -3.01 14.97
N ALA A 321 11.79 -2.40 16.17
CA ALA A 321 10.72 -2.36 17.16
C ALA A 321 9.42 -1.80 16.56
N ASN A 322 9.53 -0.67 15.86
CA ASN A 322 8.40 -0.02 15.20
C ASN A 322 7.79 -0.86 14.09
N MET A 323 8.59 -1.59 13.32
CA MET A 323 8.06 -2.47 12.27
C MET A 323 7.19 -3.59 12.84
N PHE A 324 7.60 -4.22 13.94
CA PHE A 324 6.78 -5.23 14.62
C PHE A 324 5.54 -4.60 15.24
N TYR A 325 5.71 -3.51 15.99
CA TYR A 325 4.62 -2.82 16.66
C TYR A 325 3.52 -2.37 15.69
N ASN A 326 3.88 -1.68 14.61
CA ASN A 326 2.93 -1.17 13.62
C ASN A 326 2.19 -2.28 12.88
N GLN A 327 2.89 -3.35 12.47
CA GLN A 327 2.25 -4.49 11.80
C GLN A 327 1.30 -5.20 12.76
N GLY A 328 1.70 -5.35 14.03
CA GLY A 328 0.85 -5.90 15.07
C GLY A 328 -0.42 -5.08 15.28
N CYS A 329 -0.28 -3.78 15.48
CA CYS A 329 -1.39 -2.84 15.61
C CYS A 329 -2.31 -2.87 14.38
N ALA A 330 -1.75 -2.89 13.16
CA ALA A 330 -2.54 -2.97 11.94
C ALA A 330 -3.39 -4.26 11.89
N LEU A 331 -2.83 -5.41 12.26
CA LEU A 331 -3.56 -6.67 12.32
C LEU A 331 -4.69 -6.64 13.37
N ILE A 332 -4.43 -6.08 14.56
CA ILE A 332 -5.46 -5.93 15.60
C ILE A 332 -6.59 -5.02 15.12
N ILE A 333 -6.25 -3.85 14.56
CA ILE A 333 -7.23 -2.89 14.04
C ILE A 333 -8.09 -3.55 12.96
N ILE A 334 -7.48 -4.25 12.01
CA ILE A 334 -8.22 -4.99 10.97
C ILE A 334 -9.09 -6.07 11.62
N ALA A 335 -8.58 -6.85 12.56
CA ALA A 335 -9.36 -7.89 13.23
C ALA A 335 -10.61 -7.33 13.92
N VAL A 336 -10.47 -6.24 14.68
CA VAL A 336 -11.56 -5.58 15.39
C VAL A 336 -12.64 -5.12 14.40
N PHE A 337 -12.26 -4.39 13.35
CA PHE A 337 -13.24 -3.88 12.38
C PHE A 337 -13.81 -4.98 11.48
N PHE A 338 -13.03 -6.00 11.14
CA PHE A 338 -13.50 -7.19 10.42
C PHE A 338 -14.58 -7.94 11.21
N TYR A 339 -14.40 -8.05 12.53
CA TYR A 339 -15.42 -8.65 13.40
C TYR A 339 -16.72 -7.85 13.41
N PHE A 340 -16.65 -6.53 13.59
CA PHE A 340 -17.85 -5.69 13.66
C PHE A 340 -18.56 -5.54 12.31
N ILE A 341 -17.82 -5.34 11.24
CA ILE A 341 -18.38 -5.02 9.92
C ILE A 341 -18.71 -6.29 9.15
N ASP A 342 -17.76 -7.20 8.94
CA ASP A 342 -17.96 -8.34 8.03
C ASP A 342 -18.53 -9.58 8.74
N ILE A 343 -18.28 -9.79 10.05
CA ILE A 343 -18.85 -10.93 10.80
C ILE A 343 -20.20 -10.58 11.43
N LYS A 344 -20.31 -9.39 12.03
CA LYS A 344 -21.55 -8.92 12.69
C LYS A 344 -22.46 -8.12 11.76
N ASN A 345 -22.06 -7.87 10.52
CA ASN A 345 -22.83 -7.13 9.50
C ASN A 345 -23.35 -5.78 10.02
N LYS A 346 -22.56 -5.08 10.85
CA LYS A 346 -22.94 -3.74 11.34
C LYS A 346 -22.72 -2.73 10.22
N SER A 347 -23.77 -1.98 9.89
CA SER A 347 -23.72 -0.84 8.97
C SER A 347 -24.48 0.34 9.58
N ASN A 348 -23.92 1.53 9.39
CA ASN A 348 -24.54 2.81 9.70
C ASN A 348 -23.92 3.89 8.77
N SER A 349 -24.45 5.11 8.79
CA SER A 349 -23.98 6.18 7.92
C SER A 349 -22.49 6.50 8.09
N PHE A 350 -21.98 6.43 9.32
CA PHE A 350 -20.55 6.65 9.60
C PHE A 350 -19.66 5.56 8.99
N ILE A 351 -20.06 4.29 9.14
CA ILE A 351 -19.38 3.14 8.52
C ILE A 351 -19.37 3.28 6.99
N ASN A 352 -20.51 3.63 6.40
CA ASN A 352 -20.63 3.80 4.96
C ASN A 352 -19.78 4.97 4.45
N MET A 353 -19.70 6.08 5.21
CA MET A 353 -18.80 7.20 4.93
C MET A 353 -17.33 6.75 4.94
N LEU A 354 -16.89 6.02 5.97
CA LEU A 354 -15.50 5.55 6.04
C LEU A 354 -15.18 4.54 4.93
N ILE A 355 -16.10 3.63 4.60
CA ILE A 355 -15.95 2.74 3.44
C ILE A 355 -15.79 3.56 2.15
N TYR A 356 -16.59 4.62 1.97
CA TYR A 356 -16.46 5.52 0.83
C TYR A 356 -15.07 6.16 0.79
N TYR A 357 -14.60 6.74 1.90
CA TYR A 357 -13.27 7.37 2.00
C TYR A 357 -12.16 6.37 1.67
N GLY A 358 -12.28 5.12 2.10
CA GLY A 358 -11.32 4.07 1.77
C GLY A 358 -11.26 3.71 0.29
N LYS A 359 -12.40 3.79 -0.42
CA LYS A 359 -12.45 3.55 -1.87
C LYS A 359 -11.76 4.66 -2.66
N VAL A 360 -11.87 5.90 -2.21
CA VAL A 360 -11.32 7.10 -2.87
C VAL A 360 -10.06 7.62 -2.20
N SER A 361 -9.43 6.82 -1.34
CA SER A 361 -8.40 7.29 -0.40
C SER A 361 -7.16 7.84 -1.08
N LEU A 362 -6.77 7.28 -2.22
CA LEU A 362 -5.59 7.76 -2.97
C LEU A 362 -5.87 9.09 -3.65
N SER A 363 -7.06 9.28 -4.22
CA SER A 363 -7.48 10.57 -4.77
C SER A 363 -7.58 11.63 -3.66
N LEU A 364 -8.17 11.28 -2.51
CA LEU A 364 -8.21 12.14 -1.31
C LEU A 364 -6.81 12.54 -0.86
N PHE A 365 -5.88 11.58 -0.79
CA PHE A 365 -4.50 11.82 -0.39
C PHE A 365 -3.85 12.90 -1.25
N LEU A 366 -3.92 12.79 -2.57
CA LEU A 366 -3.31 13.75 -3.49
C LEU A 366 -4.01 15.11 -3.47
N LEU A 367 -5.34 15.10 -3.53
CA LEU A 367 -6.12 16.32 -3.59
C LEU A 367 -5.91 17.16 -2.33
N HIS A 368 -5.80 16.51 -1.16
CA HIS A 368 -5.58 17.18 0.12
C HIS A 368 -4.33 18.08 0.12
N PHE A 369 -3.23 17.68 -0.54
CA PHE A 369 -2.01 18.50 -0.60
C PHE A 369 -2.22 19.87 -1.25
N LEU A 370 -3.20 20.00 -2.16
CA LEU A 370 -3.52 21.29 -2.78
C LEU A 370 -4.12 22.29 -1.77
N PHE A 371 -4.71 21.80 -0.68
CA PHE A 371 -5.39 22.64 0.31
C PHE A 371 -4.53 22.94 1.55
N ILE A 372 -3.45 22.18 1.79
CA ILE A 372 -2.57 22.40 2.96
C ILE A 372 -2.05 23.85 3.02
N PRO A 373 -1.59 24.50 1.93
CA PRO A 373 -1.01 25.84 2.01
C PRO A 373 -1.99 26.96 2.41
N ILE A 374 -3.31 26.72 2.35
CA ILE A 374 -4.34 27.78 2.47
C ILE A 374 -4.34 28.45 3.86
N PHE A 375 -4.12 27.68 4.94
CA PHE A 375 -4.23 28.19 6.31
C PHE A 375 -2.93 28.02 7.10
N PHE A 376 -1.79 28.30 6.47
CA PHE A 376 -0.48 28.04 7.08
C PHE A 376 -0.30 28.78 8.42
N SER A 377 -0.10 27.99 9.49
CA SER A 377 0.10 28.43 10.88
C SER A 377 -0.97 29.38 11.45
N GLN A 378 -2.23 29.27 11.03
CA GLN A 378 -3.30 30.21 11.41
C GLN A 378 -4.09 29.83 12.67
N PHE A 379 -4.17 28.55 13.04
CA PHE A 379 -5.18 28.09 13.99
C PHE A 379 -4.58 27.62 15.31
N ASN A 380 -5.20 28.02 16.42
CA ASN A 380 -5.00 27.35 17.70
C ASN A 380 -5.69 25.96 17.70
N ILE A 381 -5.43 25.15 18.72
CA ILE A 381 -5.97 23.78 18.80
C ILE A 381 -7.51 23.73 18.75
N THR A 382 -8.21 24.60 19.47
CA THR A 382 -9.67 24.58 19.56
C THR A 382 -10.30 24.85 18.20
N PHE A 383 -9.80 25.88 17.52
CA PHE A 383 -10.30 26.24 16.19
C PHE A 383 -9.87 25.21 15.15
N PHE A 384 -8.66 24.65 15.26
CA PHE A 384 -8.19 23.56 14.41
C PHE A 384 -9.10 22.33 14.46
N LEU A 385 -9.63 21.95 15.63
CA LEU A 385 -10.55 20.81 15.73
C LEU A 385 -11.84 21.05 14.94
N ILE A 386 -12.41 22.26 15.04
CA ILE A 386 -13.63 22.63 14.31
C ILE A 386 -13.36 22.66 12.80
N VAL A 387 -12.32 23.39 12.37
CA VAL A 387 -11.96 23.53 10.97
C VAL A 387 -11.50 22.21 10.37
N GLY A 388 -10.77 21.40 11.11
CA GLY A 388 -10.30 20.08 10.70
C GLY A 388 -11.46 19.13 10.41
N ILE A 389 -12.47 19.06 11.29
CA ILE A 389 -13.67 18.24 11.05
C ILE A 389 -14.47 18.76 9.85
N ALA A 390 -14.67 20.09 9.75
CA ALA A 390 -15.35 20.69 8.61
C ALA A 390 -14.61 20.42 7.30
N TYR A 391 -13.28 20.49 7.32
CA TYR A 391 -12.41 20.19 6.20
C TYR A 391 -12.51 18.73 5.75
N LEU A 392 -12.53 17.78 6.68
CA LEU A 392 -12.76 16.37 6.36
C LEU A 392 -14.11 16.19 5.63
N GLY A 393 -15.19 16.75 6.18
CA GLY A 393 -16.51 16.71 5.55
C GLY A 393 -16.52 17.33 4.15
N PHE A 394 -15.90 18.50 3.99
CA PHE A 394 -15.72 19.17 2.71
C PHE A 394 -14.99 18.27 1.70
N MET A 395 -13.88 17.64 2.07
CA MET A 395 -13.12 16.76 1.19
C MET A 395 -13.95 15.54 0.75
N GLY A 396 -14.74 14.96 1.64
CA GLY A 396 -15.66 13.88 1.30
C GLY A 396 -16.73 14.30 0.29
N ILE A 397 -17.38 15.44 0.53
CA ILE A 397 -18.40 15.99 -0.38
C ILE A 397 -17.80 16.36 -1.74
N PHE A 398 -16.62 17.00 -1.73
CA PHE A 398 -15.90 17.36 -2.94
C PHE A 398 -15.59 16.12 -3.79
N MET A 399 -15.06 15.06 -3.17
CA MET A 399 -14.79 13.80 -3.89
C MET A 399 -16.07 13.12 -4.37
N TYR A 400 -17.16 13.22 -3.63
CA TYR A 400 -18.46 12.71 -4.07
C TYR A 400 -18.92 13.41 -5.35
N ILE A 401 -18.94 14.74 -5.35
CA ILE A 401 -19.31 15.55 -6.52
C ILE A 401 -18.37 15.25 -7.70
N TRP A 402 -17.06 15.17 -7.44
CA TRP A 402 -16.07 14.88 -8.47
C TRP A 402 -16.27 13.52 -9.13
N ASN A 403 -16.59 12.50 -8.34
CA ASN A 403 -16.81 11.15 -8.85
C ASN A 403 -18.15 11.00 -9.57
N GLU A 404 -19.21 11.62 -9.04
CA GLU A 404 -20.56 11.54 -9.59
C GLU A 404 -20.66 12.33 -10.91
N PHE A 405 -20.25 13.59 -10.91
CA PHE A 405 -20.43 14.50 -12.05
C PHE A 405 -19.19 14.54 -12.95
N GLY A 406 -17.99 14.56 -12.36
CA GLY A 406 -16.72 14.58 -13.10
C GLY A 406 -16.27 13.21 -13.61
N ARG A 407 -17.03 12.14 -13.29
CA ARG A 407 -16.71 10.73 -13.64
C ARG A 407 -15.30 10.32 -13.21
N GLY A 408 -14.75 10.96 -12.17
CA GLY A 408 -13.41 10.71 -11.66
C GLY A 408 -12.28 11.04 -12.65
N VAL A 409 -12.53 11.82 -13.70
CA VAL A 409 -11.49 12.24 -14.66
C VAL A 409 -10.37 12.97 -13.91
N GLY A 410 -9.10 12.74 -14.29
CA GLY A 410 -7.95 13.35 -13.62
C GLY A 410 -7.57 12.75 -12.27
N SER A 411 -8.36 11.83 -11.71
CA SER A 411 -7.96 11.07 -10.51
C SER A 411 -6.73 10.18 -10.80
N PRO A 412 -5.95 9.79 -9.77
CA PRO A 412 -4.85 8.85 -9.92
C PRO A 412 -5.29 7.53 -10.56
N GLU A 413 -6.45 7.04 -10.16
CA GLU A 413 -7.08 5.85 -10.72
C GLU A 413 -7.35 6.01 -12.21
N TRP A 414 -7.90 7.16 -12.62
CA TRP A 414 -8.12 7.47 -14.03
C TRP A 414 -6.82 7.54 -14.82
N LEU A 415 -5.77 8.19 -14.28
CA LEU A 415 -4.44 8.25 -14.90
C LEU A 415 -3.84 6.86 -15.10
N MET A 416 -3.91 6.00 -14.08
CA MET A 416 -3.44 4.61 -14.17
C MET A 416 -4.18 3.83 -15.27
N VAL A 417 -5.49 4.05 -15.42
CA VAL A 417 -6.30 3.43 -16.47
C VAL A 417 -5.86 3.91 -17.85
N GLN A 418 -5.70 5.22 -18.06
CA GLN A 418 -5.30 5.77 -19.36
C GLN A 418 -3.91 5.27 -19.76
N MET A 419 -2.94 5.31 -18.84
CA MET A 419 -1.59 4.80 -19.10
C MET A 419 -1.59 3.28 -19.36
N GLY A 420 -2.46 2.53 -18.69
CA GLY A 420 -2.66 1.10 -18.94
C GLY A 420 -3.18 0.80 -20.35
N ARG A 421 -4.00 1.69 -20.93
CA ARG A 421 -4.53 1.57 -22.31
C ARG A 421 -3.47 1.84 -23.36
N ILE A 422 -2.53 2.76 -23.12
CA ILE A 422 -1.43 3.05 -24.06
C ILE A 422 -0.57 1.80 -24.35
N GLY A 423 -0.44 0.89 -23.37
CA GLY A 423 0.26 -0.39 -23.52
C GLY A 423 -0.57 -1.52 -24.15
N GLN A 424 -1.87 -1.32 -24.40
CA GLN A 424 -2.73 -2.31 -25.02
C GLN A 424 -2.69 -2.15 -26.55
N LYS A 425 -2.60 -3.27 -27.28
CA LYS A 425 -2.75 -3.27 -28.73
C LYS A 425 -4.11 -2.66 -29.09
N SER A 426 -4.15 -1.75 -30.05
CA SER A 426 -5.41 -1.19 -30.57
C SER A 426 -6.37 -2.31 -30.98
N GLY A 427 -7.68 -2.06 -30.93
CA GLY A 427 -8.69 -3.03 -31.34
C GLY A 427 -8.41 -3.62 -32.73
N GLU A 428 -7.88 -2.83 -33.66
CA GLU A 428 -7.43 -3.28 -34.98
C GLU A 428 -6.24 -4.23 -34.94
N ALA A 429 -5.23 -3.94 -34.11
CA ALA A 429 -4.07 -4.81 -33.93
C ALA A 429 -4.45 -6.13 -33.24
N VAL A 430 -5.43 -6.11 -32.35
CA VAL A 430 -6.04 -7.31 -31.76
C VAL A 430 -6.77 -8.11 -32.84
N VAL A 431 -7.68 -7.49 -33.60
CA VAL A 431 -8.42 -8.15 -34.70
C VAL A 431 -7.46 -8.77 -35.71
N LYS A 432 -6.40 -8.06 -36.10
CA LYS A 432 -5.35 -8.56 -37.00
C LYS A 432 -4.62 -9.77 -36.40
N THR A 433 -4.25 -9.70 -35.12
CA THR A 433 -3.57 -10.82 -34.43
C THR A 433 -4.50 -12.04 -34.31
N THR A 434 -5.77 -11.83 -33.95
CA THR A 434 -6.79 -12.90 -33.86
C THR A 434 -7.00 -13.56 -35.21
N LYS A 435 -7.09 -12.78 -36.30
CA LYS A 435 -7.22 -13.30 -37.66
C LYS A 435 -6.02 -14.16 -38.06
N ILE A 436 -4.81 -13.76 -37.69
CA ILE A 436 -3.58 -14.54 -37.92
C ILE A 436 -3.61 -15.86 -37.14
N VAL A 437 -3.95 -15.82 -35.85
CA VAL A 437 -4.03 -17.02 -34.99
C VAL A 437 -5.12 -17.97 -35.48
N TYR A 438 -6.31 -17.46 -35.80
CA TYR A 438 -7.42 -18.24 -36.35
C TYR A 438 -7.02 -18.92 -37.67
N ASN A 439 -6.37 -18.19 -38.59
CA ASN A 439 -5.88 -18.75 -39.85
C ASN A 439 -4.81 -19.83 -39.62
N LYS A 440 -3.95 -19.67 -38.62
CA LYS A 440 -2.94 -20.68 -38.27
C LYS A 440 -3.58 -21.95 -37.71
N ILE A 441 -4.52 -21.82 -36.78
CA ILE A 441 -5.27 -22.96 -36.21
C ILE A 441 -6.09 -23.67 -37.30
N LYS A 442 -6.75 -22.91 -38.18
CA LYS A 442 -7.49 -23.46 -39.32
C LYS A 442 -6.57 -24.25 -40.25
N LYS A 443 -5.41 -23.70 -40.62
CA LYS A 443 -4.40 -24.42 -41.43
C LYS A 443 -3.88 -25.68 -40.73
N GLU A 444 -3.60 -25.64 -39.44
CA GLU A 444 -3.15 -26.82 -38.68
C GLU A 444 -4.23 -27.91 -38.57
N ARG A 445 -5.50 -27.53 -38.36
CA ARG A 445 -6.63 -28.49 -38.36
C ARG A 445 -6.85 -29.11 -39.73
N VAL A 446 -6.83 -28.31 -40.80
CA VAL A 446 -6.97 -28.80 -42.19
C VAL A 446 -5.83 -29.77 -42.51
N LYS A 447 -4.59 -29.42 -42.17
CA LYS A 447 -3.43 -30.30 -42.37
C LYS A 447 -3.55 -31.62 -41.61
N LYS A 448 -3.95 -31.59 -40.33
CA LYS A 448 -4.21 -32.82 -39.56
C LYS A 448 -5.32 -33.68 -40.18
N MET A 449 -6.36 -33.05 -40.72
CA MET A 449 -7.45 -33.76 -41.40
C MET A 449 -7.00 -34.36 -42.72
N GLU A 450 -6.20 -33.64 -43.52
CA GLU A 450 -5.58 -34.16 -44.75
C GLU A 450 -4.64 -35.34 -44.46
N ASP A 451 -3.80 -35.25 -43.43
CA ASP A 451 -2.91 -36.33 -43.00
C ASP A 451 -3.72 -37.56 -42.52
N PHE A 452 -4.84 -37.34 -41.84
CA PHE A 452 -5.76 -38.40 -41.42
C PHE A 452 -6.46 -39.05 -42.62
N MET A 453 -6.97 -38.27 -43.57
CA MET A 453 -7.61 -38.77 -44.79
C MET A 453 -6.63 -39.55 -45.67
N LYS A 454 -5.37 -39.10 -45.78
CA LYS A 454 -4.31 -39.85 -46.48
C LYS A 454 -3.93 -41.16 -45.78
N LYS A 455 -4.12 -41.24 -44.46
CA LYS A 455 -3.88 -42.46 -43.70
C LYS A 455 -5.01 -43.47 -43.96
N LEU A 456 -6.26 -43.02 -43.91
CA LEU A 456 -7.43 -43.83 -44.27
C LEU A 456 -7.34 -44.37 -45.70
N SER A 457 -6.99 -43.53 -46.68
CA SER A 457 -6.90 -43.98 -48.08
C SER A 457 -5.78 -45.00 -48.33
N LYS A 458 -4.74 -45.05 -47.48
CA LYS A 458 -3.67 -46.06 -47.56
C LYS A 458 -4.03 -47.36 -46.87
N ASP A 459 -4.92 -47.30 -45.88
CA ASP A 459 -5.41 -48.48 -45.17
C ASP A 459 -6.49 -49.21 -46.02
N ASP A 460 -7.18 -48.52 -46.93
CA ASP A 460 -8.14 -49.11 -47.89
C ASP A 460 -7.47 -49.82 -49.10
N GLU A 461 -6.17 -49.61 -49.34
CA GLU A 461 -5.40 -50.26 -50.43
C GLU A 461 -4.66 -51.54 -49.98
N LYS A 462 -4.86 -51.99 -48.74
CA LYS A 462 -4.37 -53.27 -48.20
C LYS A 462 -5.51 -54.24 -47.96
#